data_AF-A0A1S1MVV0-F1
#
_entry.id   AF-A0A1S1MVV0-F1
#
_cell.length_a   1.000
_cell.length_b   1.000
_cell.length_c   1.000
_cell.angle_alpha   90.00
_cell.angle_beta   90.00
_cell.angle_gamma   90.00
#
_symmetry.space_group_name_H-M   'P 1'
#
loop_
_entity.id
_entity.type
_entity.pdbx_description
1 polymer ?
#
loop_
_entity_poly.entity_id
_entity_poly.type
_entity_poly.pdbx_seq_one_letter_code
_entity_poly.pdbx_strand_id
1 'polypeptide(L)'
;MEPVTIALGLAKLTGLDKKIGKWIGGDNGAEVASRVVDMAQTLTGESDPSKAVDRVSQNPELQHQFRTAVLNKEELLEKIALQNLQSARDMQKEALKQDDLESKRFIYRFSWFWAIAASLYVAAVTFLKIPEGSERFADTALGFILATALGGMFNFFYGSSQGSKEKTDKLLRK
;
A
#
# COMPACT_ATOMS: atom_id res chain seq x y z
N MET A 1 -20.47 -0.85 -14.01
CA MET A 1 -19.52 0.17 -13.54
C MET A 1 -18.51 -0.49 -12.63
N GLU A 2 -17.26 -0.02 -12.61
CA GLU A 2 -16.27 -0.60 -11.69
C GLU A 2 -16.65 -0.30 -10.22
N PRO A 3 -16.55 -1.29 -9.30
CA PRO A 3 -16.90 -1.13 -7.89
C PRO A 3 -16.20 0.06 -7.22
N VAL A 4 -14.96 0.33 -7.64
CA VAL A 4 -14.12 1.44 -7.16
C VAL A 4 -14.78 2.80 -7.45
N THR A 5 -15.26 3.01 -8.67
CA THR A 5 -15.91 4.27 -9.07
C THR A 5 -17.22 4.48 -8.31
N ILE A 6 -18.00 3.41 -8.13
CA ILE A 6 -19.26 3.45 -7.37
C ILE A 6 -19.01 3.77 -5.90
N ALA A 7 -18.06 3.08 -5.26
CA ALA A 7 -17.73 3.29 -3.86
C ALA A 7 -17.18 4.71 -3.60
N LEU A 8 -16.40 5.28 -4.54
CA LEU A 8 -15.97 6.68 -4.48
C LEU A 8 -17.15 7.66 -4.63
N GLY A 9 -18.13 7.35 -5.48
CA GLY A 9 -19.36 8.13 -5.60
C GLY A 9 -20.15 8.16 -4.29
N LEU A 10 -20.37 7.00 -3.68
CA LEU A 10 -21.00 6.86 -2.36
C LEU A 10 -20.23 7.62 -1.27
N ALA A 11 -18.90 7.52 -1.29
CA ALA A 11 -18.05 8.21 -0.32
C ALA A 11 -18.20 9.73 -0.38
N LYS A 12 -18.28 10.30 -1.59
CA LYS A 12 -18.52 11.74 -1.79
C LYS A 12 -19.90 12.15 -1.27
N LEU A 13 -20.93 11.35 -1.52
CA LEU A 13 -22.30 11.63 -1.07
C LEU A 13 -22.41 11.66 0.46
N THR A 14 -21.65 10.82 1.17
CA THR A 14 -21.74 10.72 2.64
C THR A 14 -20.67 11.49 3.40
N GLY A 15 -19.81 12.23 2.71
CA GLY A 15 -18.66 12.94 3.32
C GLY A 15 -17.62 11.99 3.93
N LEU A 16 -17.52 10.77 3.40
CA LEU A 16 -16.54 9.75 3.80
C LEU A 16 -15.43 9.57 2.75
N ASP A 17 -15.33 10.51 1.80
CA ASP A 17 -14.35 10.59 0.72
C ASP A 17 -12.93 10.28 1.18
N LYS A 18 -12.48 10.90 2.27
CA LYS A 18 -11.12 10.69 2.80
C LYS A 18 -10.90 9.30 3.38
N LYS A 19 -11.87 8.76 4.13
CA LYS A 19 -11.74 7.43 4.77
C LYS A 19 -11.83 6.32 3.74
N ILE A 20 -12.90 6.30 2.95
CA ILE A 20 -13.12 5.28 1.94
C ILE A 20 -12.05 5.37 0.84
N GLY A 21 -11.66 6.58 0.44
CA GLY A 21 -10.56 6.79 -0.51
C GLY A 21 -9.21 6.25 -0.01
N LYS A 22 -8.91 6.40 1.29
CA LYS A 22 -7.70 5.81 1.90
C LYS A 22 -7.71 4.28 1.79
N TRP A 23 -8.86 3.64 2.05
CA TRP A 23 -8.94 2.16 1.99
C TRP A 23 -8.92 1.63 0.56
N ILE A 24 -9.59 2.33 -0.37
CA ILE A 24 -9.62 1.97 -1.80
C ILE A 24 -8.28 2.25 -2.50
N GLY A 25 -7.48 3.19 -1.99
CA GLY A 25 -6.15 3.48 -2.56
C GLY A 25 -5.06 2.46 -2.22
N GLY A 26 -5.36 1.42 -1.43
CA GLY A 26 -4.42 0.34 -1.08
C GLY A 26 -4.50 -0.85 -2.03
N ASP A 27 -3.62 -1.85 -1.82
CA ASP A 27 -3.51 -3.05 -2.68
C ASP A 27 -4.82 -3.88 -2.73
N ASN A 28 -5.63 -3.85 -1.66
CA ASN A 28 -6.95 -4.47 -1.58
C ASN A 28 -8.12 -3.53 -1.91
N GLY A 29 -7.83 -2.43 -2.60
CA GLY A 29 -8.78 -1.37 -2.85
C GLY A 29 -10.05 -1.82 -3.59
N ALA A 30 -9.91 -2.75 -4.54
CA ALA A 30 -11.04 -3.31 -5.28
C ALA A 30 -11.97 -4.14 -4.38
N GLU A 31 -11.42 -4.91 -3.43
CA GLU A 31 -12.20 -5.71 -2.50
C GLU A 31 -12.92 -4.83 -1.48
N VAL A 32 -12.24 -3.82 -0.93
CA VAL A 32 -12.87 -2.83 -0.04
C VAL A 32 -13.98 -2.09 -0.79
N ALA A 33 -13.74 -1.67 -2.03
CA ALA A 33 -14.76 -1.02 -2.85
C ALA A 33 -15.98 -1.92 -3.04
N SER A 34 -15.79 -3.21 -3.34
CA SER A 34 -16.89 -4.18 -3.44
C SER A 34 -17.69 -4.26 -2.15
N ARG A 35 -17.03 -4.35 -0.98
CA ARG A 35 -17.74 -4.39 0.31
C ARG A 35 -18.54 -3.13 0.59
N VAL A 36 -18.02 -1.97 0.21
CA VAL A 36 -18.73 -0.68 0.34
C VAL A 36 -19.97 -0.64 -0.58
N VAL A 37 -19.87 -1.20 -1.80
CA VAL A 37 -21.02 -1.36 -2.71
C VAL A 37 -22.05 -2.34 -2.14
N ASP A 38 -21.63 -3.50 -1.64
CA ASP A 38 -22.52 -4.50 -1.03
C ASP A 38 -23.34 -3.92 0.12
N MET A 39 -22.72 -3.02 0.90
CA MET A 39 -23.41 -2.31 1.98
C MET A 39 -24.50 -1.38 1.47
N ALA A 40 -24.27 -0.68 0.36
CA ALA A 40 -25.28 0.18 -0.26
C ALA A 40 -26.44 -0.66 -0.81
N GLN A 41 -26.13 -1.80 -1.45
CA GLN A 41 -27.14 -2.73 -1.95
C GLN A 41 -27.98 -3.33 -0.81
N THR A 42 -27.34 -3.73 0.29
CA THR A 42 -28.03 -4.27 1.47
C THR A 42 -28.97 -3.23 2.10
N LEU A 43 -28.54 -1.97 2.19
CA LEU A 43 -29.36 -0.89 2.76
C LEU A 43 -30.52 -0.46 1.85
N THR A 44 -30.34 -0.54 0.54
CA THR A 44 -31.36 -0.12 -0.44
C THR A 44 -32.29 -1.24 -0.86
N GLY A 45 -31.93 -2.50 -0.58
CA GLY A 45 -32.62 -3.70 -1.07
C GLY A 45 -32.48 -3.93 -2.58
N GLU A 46 -31.56 -3.22 -3.23
CA GLU A 46 -31.40 -3.23 -4.68
C GLU A 46 -30.22 -4.10 -5.09
N SER A 47 -30.44 -5.03 -6.02
CA SER A 47 -29.40 -5.95 -6.50
C SER A 47 -28.46 -5.30 -7.52
N ASP A 48 -28.85 -4.19 -8.15
CA ASP A 48 -27.99 -3.46 -9.09
C ASP A 48 -27.16 -2.39 -8.34
N PRO A 49 -25.82 -2.47 -8.38
CA PRO A 49 -24.93 -1.48 -7.78
C PRO A 49 -25.22 -0.04 -8.19
N SER A 50 -25.62 0.19 -9.45
CA SER A 50 -25.84 1.54 -9.99
C SER A 50 -27.11 2.14 -9.40
N LYS A 51 -28.19 1.35 -9.37
CA LYS A 51 -29.48 1.76 -8.80
C LYS A 51 -29.42 1.95 -7.29
N ALA A 52 -28.59 1.15 -6.60
CA ALA A 52 -28.33 1.33 -5.17
C ALA A 52 -27.72 2.72 -4.89
N VAL A 53 -26.76 3.16 -5.71
CA VAL A 53 -26.16 4.51 -5.58
C VAL A 53 -27.18 5.60 -5.84
N ASP A 54 -27.98 5.47 -6.91
CA ASP A 54 -28.99 6.47 -7.25
C ASP A 54 -30.00 6.64 -6.11
N ARG A 55 -30.43 5.52 -5.51
CA ARG A 55 -31.37 5.53 -4.37
C ARG A 55 -30.76 6.18 -3.12
N VAL A 56 -29.49 5.91 -2.82
CA VAL A 56 -28.76 6.59 -1.74
C VAL A 56 -28.58 8.07 -2.06
N SER A 57 -28.30 8.43 -3.31
CA SER A 57 -28.13 9.83 -3.72
C SER A 57 -29.43 10.64 -3.62
N GLN A 58 -30.58 10.03 -3.89
CA GLN A 58 -31.89 10.69 -3.89
C GLN A 58 -32.53 10.80 -2.51
N ASN A 59 -32.04 10.06 -1.50
CA ASN A 59 -32.64 10.03 -0.17
C ASN A 59 -31.62 10.41 0.94
N PRO A 60 -31.75 11.61 1.54
CA PRO A 60 -30.86 12.06 2.62
C PRO A 60 -30.81 11.10 3.83
N GLU A 61 -31.92 10.43 4.15
CA GLU A 61 -31.98 9.48 5.25
C GLU A 61 -31.13 8.24 4.96
N LEU A 62 -31.16 7.72 3.73
CA LEU A 62 -30.32 6.61 3.31
C LEU A 62 -28.83 6.99 3.31
N GLN A 63 -28.48 8.26 3.05
CA GLN A 63 -27.09 8.73 3.17
C GLN A 63 -26.61 8.69 4.62
N HIS A 64 -27.44 9.11 5.56
CA HIS A 64 -27.11 9.03 7.00
C HIS A 64 -27.01 7.58 7.49
N GLN A 65 -27.90 6.71 7.06
CA GLN A 65 -27.87 5.29 7.41
C GLN A 65 -26.67 4.58 6.79
N PHE A 66 -26.35 4.87 5.53
CA PHE A 66 -25.15 4.35 4.87
C PHE A 66 -23.89 4.83 5.56
N ARG A 67 -23.79 6.12 5.88
CA ARG A 67 -22.66 6.67 6.63
C ARG A 67 -22.46 5.94 7.96
N THR A 68 -23.54 5.74 8.70
CA THR A 68 -23.52 5.03 9.99
C THR A 68 -23.11 3.57 9.81
N ALA A 69 -23.64 2.90 8.80
CA ALA A 69 -23.28 1.51 8.50
C ALA A 69 -21.79 1.36 8.17
N VAL A 70 -21.23 2.26 7.35
CA VAL A 70 -19.79 2.26 7.01
C VAL A 70 -18.94 2.51 8.25
N LEU A 71 -19.33 3.48 9.10
CA LEU A 71 -18.62 3.75 10.36
C LEU A 71 -18.68 2.56 11.33
N ASN A 72 -19.81 1.87 11.42
CA ASN A 72 -19.95 0.68 12.26
C ASN A 72 -19.09 -0.50 11.78
N LYS A 73 -18.75 -0.55 10.49
CA LYS A 73 -17.89 -1.60 9.90
C LYS A 73 -16.48 -1.10 9.58
N GLU A 74 -16.09 0.07 10.08
CA GLU A 74 -14.82 0.71 9.80
C GLU A 74 -13.62 -0.20 10.08
N GLU A 75 -13.58 -0.83 11.25
CA GLU A 75 -12.48 -1.72 11.64
C GLU A 75 -12.33 -2.91 10.67
N LEU A 76 -13.45 -3.46 10.19
CA LEU A 76 -13.46 -4.56 9.24
C LEU A 76 -12.94 -4.11 7.87
N LEU A 77 -13.39 -2.95 7.38
CA LEU A 77 -12.95 -2.39 6.11
C LEU A 77 -11.46 -2.03 6.15
N GLU A 78 -10.98 -1.50 7.28
CA GLU A 78 -9.56 -1.21 7.47
C GLU A 78 -8.73 -2.51 7.55
N LYS A 79 -9.21 -3.55 8.21
CA LYS A 79 -8.54 -4.87 8.23
C LYS A 79 -8.40 -5.47 6.82
N ILE A 80 -9.46 -5.44 6.01
CA ILE A 80 -9.42 -5.91 4.62
C ILE A 80 -8.45 -5.08 3.79
N ALA A 81 -8.47 -3.75 3.94
CA ALA A 81 -7.55 -2.85 3.26
C ALA A 81 -6.07 -3.14 3.59
N LEU A 82 -5.78 -3.56 4.82
CA LEU A 82 -4.43 -3.84 5.31
C LEU A 82 -3.99 -5.30 5.12
N GLN A 83 -4.88 -6.21 4.73
CA GLN A 83 -4.62 -7.65 4.71
C GLN A 83 -3.49 -8.04 3.75
N ASN A 84 -3.36 -7.37 2.59
CA ASN A 84 -2.28 -7.64 1.63
C ASN A 84 -0.94 -6.92 1.92
N LEU A 85 -0.93 -5.87 2.74
CA LEU A 85 0.32 -5.26 3.23
C LEU A 85 1.10 -6.20 4.17
N GLN A 86 0.46 -7.25 4.66
CA GLN A 86 1.04 -8.22 5.58
C GLN A 86 1.70 -9.40 4.87
N SER A 87 1.42 -9.65 3.59
CA SER A 87 1.87 -10.85 2.84
C SER A 87 3.38 -11.10 2.91
N ALA A 88 4.21 -10.06 2.73
CA ALA A 88 5.67 -10.19 2.82
C ALA A 88 6.16 -10.46 4.26
N ARG A 89 5.51 -9.86 5.26
CA ARG A 89 5.84 -10.06 6.69
C ARG A 89 5.34 -11.40 7.20
N ASP A 90 4.21 -11.86 6.69
CA ASP A 90 3.61 -13.14 7.05
C ASP A 90 4.35 -14.30 6.38
N MET A 91 4.78 -14.15 5.13
CA MET A 91 5.75 -15.08 4.51
C MET A 91 7.01 -15.22 5.36
N GLN A 92 7.54 -14.13 5.91
CA GLN A 92 8.69 -14.19 6.81
C GLN A 92 8.37 -14.89 8.14
N LYS A 93 7.20 -14.62 8.74
CA LYS A 93 6.75 -15.30 9.97
C LYS A 93 6.52 -16.79 9.75
N GLU A 94 5.95 -17.18 8.62
CA GLU A 94 5.71 -18.58 8.25
C GLU A 94 7.03 -19.30 7.94
N ALA A 95 7.94 -18.67 7.20
CA ALA A 95 9.29 -19.19 6.97
C ALA A 95 10.06 -19.39 8.30
N LEU A 96 9.92 -18.46 9.26
CA LEU A 96 10.50 -18.60 10.61
C LEU A 96 9.91 -19.77 11.42
N LYS A 97 8.66 -20.18 11.13
CA LYS A 97 7.96 -21.28 11.82
C LYS A 97 8.23 -22.67 11.22
N GLN A 98 8.64 -22.77 9.95
CA GLN A 98 8.98 -24.05 9.31
C GLN A 98 10.28 -24.64 9.88
N ASP A 99 10.56 -25.93 9.73
CA ASP A 99 11.82 -26.53 10.24
C ASP A 99 13.03 -26.34 9.29
N ASP A 100 12.78 -25.90 8.05
CA ASP A 100 13.82 -25.69 7.07
C ASP A 100 14.70 -24.47 7.40
N LEU A 101 15.97 -24.73 7.72
CA LEU A 101 16.99 -23.75 8.06
C LEU A 101 17.45 -22.91 6.86
N GLU A 102 17.37 -23.45 5.63
CA GLU A 102 17.76 -22.72 4.41
C GLU A 102 16.79 -21.55 4.16
N SER A 103 15.50 -21.82 4.15
CA SER A 103 14.44 -20.82 3.94
C SER A 103 14.46 -19.70 4.99
N LYS A 104 14.71 -20.03 6.28
CA LYS A 104 14.86 -19.03 7.35
C LYS A 104 16.02 -18.09 7.15
N ARG A 105 17.14 -18.62 6.63
CA ARG A 105 18.41 -17.90 6.53
C ARG A 105 18.57 -17.21 5.18
N PHE A 106 17.76 -17.55 4.18
CA PHE A 106 17.82 -16.98 2.84
C PHE A 106 17.80 -15.44 2.88
N ILE A 107 16.86 -14.83 3.59
CA ILE A 107 16.77 -13.36 3.70
C ILE A 107 18.05 -12.77 4.30
N TYR A 108 18.59 -13.38 5.36
CA TYR A 108 19.83 -12.90 5.97
C TYR A 108 21.03 -13.05 5.03
N ARG A 109 21.15 -14.18 4.32
CA ARG A 109 22.21 -14.42 3.34
C ARG A 109 22.10 -13.46 2.15
N PHE A 110 20.90 -13.24 1.65
CA PHE A 110 20.62 -12.30 0.57
C PHE A 110 20.98 -10.86 0.98
N SER A 111 20.59 -10.44 2.19
CA SER A 111 20.97 -9.14 2.75
C SER A 111 22.48 -9.02 2.95
N TRP A 112 23.14 -10.07 3.47
CA TRP A 112 24.60 -10.10 3.61
C TRP A 112 25.33 -10.02 2.27
N PHE A 113 24.85 -10.73 1.24
CA PHE A 113 25.42 -10.67 -0.10
C PHE A 113 25.42 -9.24 -0.64
N TRP A 114 24.27 -8.55 -0.57
CA TRP A 114 24.16 -7.18 -1.05
C TRP A 114 24.91 -6.17 -0.18
N ALA A 115 24.94 -6.36 1.15
CA ALA A 115 25.73 -5.53 2.05
C ALA A 115 27.22 -5.64 1.74
N ILE A 116 27.74 -6.85 1.59
CA ILE A 116 29.14 -7.09 1.23
C ILE A 116 29.46 -6.53 -0.16
N ALA A 117 28.60 -6.79 -1.15
CA ALA A 117 28.79 -6.26 -2.51
C ALA A 117 28.83 -4.72 -2.52
N ALA A 118 27.92 -4.06 -1.80
CA ALA A 118 27.90 -2.61 -1.66
C ALA A 118 29.15 -2.09 -0.92
N SER A 119 29.55 -2.72 0.19
CA SER A 119 30.75 -2.34 0.93
C SER A 119 32.04 -2.52 0.09
N LEU A 120 32.13 -3.61 -0.67
CA LEU A 120 33.26 -3.84 -1.58
C LEU A 120 33.30 -2.81 -2.71
N TYR A 121 32.14 -2.44 -3.26
CA TYR A 121 32.06 -1.39 -4.27
C TYR A 121 32.50 -0.03 -3.72
N VAL A 122 32.01 0.36 -2.54
CA VAL A 122 32.43 1.60 -1.86
C VAL A 122 33.94 1.57 -1.60
N ALA A 123 34.48 0.46 -1.08
CA ALA A 123 35.91 0.31 -0.85
C ALA A 123 36.73 0.40 -2.14
N ALA A 124 36.26 -0.22 -3.23
CA ALA A 124 36.94 -0.17 -4.53
C ALA A 124 36.99 1.26 -5.09
N VAL A 125 35.89 1.99 -5.08
CA VAL A 125 35.83 3.39 -5.54
C VAL A 125 36.62 4.33 -4.63
N THR A 126 36.74 4.02 -3.34
CA THR A 126 37.47 4.87 -2.36
C THR A 126 38.99 4.66 -2.39
N PHE A 127 39.45 3.42 -2.53
CA PHE A 127 40.86 3.07 -2.34
C PHE A 127 41.59 2.63 -3.61
N LEU A 128 40.88 2.25 -4.68
CA LEU A 128 41.50 1.83 -5.94
C LEU A 128 41.48 2.98 -6.94
N LYS A 129 42.48 3.01 -7.83
CA LYS A 129 42.51 3.97 -8.94
C LYS A 129 41.44 3.58 -9.96
N ILE A 130 40.50 4.49 -10.19
CA ILE A 130 39.43 4.32 -11.17
C ILE A 130 40.01 4.55 -12.58
N PRO A 131 39.66 3.73 -13.57
CA PRO A 131 40.08 3.95 -14.96
C PRO A 131 39.58 5.29 -15.49
N GLU A 132 40.43 5.99 -16.26
CA GLU A 132 40.03 7.24 -16.92
C GLU A 132 38.81 7.00 -17.83
N GLY A 133 37.84 7.93 -17.74
CA GLY A 133 36.56 7.82 -18.44
C GLY A 133 35.48 7.04 -17.69
N SER A 134 35.81 6.33 -16.60
CA SER A 134 34.83 5.56 -15.79
C SER A 134 34.38 6.25 -14.51
N GLU A 135 34.99 7.38 -14.15
CA GLU A 135 34.75 8.13 -12.91
C GLU A 135 33.27 8.49 -12.73
N ARG A 136 32.61 8.99 -13.78
CA ARG A 136 31.18 9.35 -13.71
C ARG A 136 30.26 8.14 -13.48
N PHE A 137 30.60 6.98 -14.03
CA PHE A 137 29.85 5.76 -13.76
C PHE A 137 30.05 5.34 -12.31
N ALA A 138 31.28 5.47 -11.80
CA ALA A 138 31.61 5.16 -10.41
C ALA A 138 30.80 6.01 -9.43
N ASP A 139 30.79 7.33 -9.63
CA ASP A 139 30.06 8.30 -8.80
C ASP A 139 28.54 8.08 -8.83
N THR A 140 27.99 7.81 -10.03
CA THR A 140 26.55 7.59 -10.20
C THR A 140 26.10 6.34 -9.45
N ALA A 141 26.84 5.24 -9.59
CA ALA A 141 26.54 4.00 -8.89
C ALA A 141 26.77 4.15 -7.37
N LEU A 142 27.81 4.86 -6.93
CA LEU A 142 28.03 5.15 -5.51
C LEU A 142 26.85 5.93 -4.92
N GLY A 143 26.41 7.00 -5.58
CA GLY A 143 25.27 7.81 -5.15
C GLY A 143 23.97 7.01 -5.11
N PHE A 144 23.73 6.16 -6.11
CA PHE A 144 22.55 5.28 -6.14
C PHE A 144 22.54 4.26 -5.01
N ILE A 145 23.69 3.61 -4.74
CA ILE A 145 23.83 2.63 -3.65
C ILE A 145 23.58 3.30 -2.30
N LEU A 146 24.18 4.46 -2.05
CA LEU A 146 23.98 5.20 -0.79
C LEU A 146 22.54 5.66 -0.62
N ALA A 147 21.93 6.25 -1.66
CA ALA A 147 20.56 6.72 -1.62
C ALA A 147 19.57 5.56 -1.39
N THR A 148 19.77 4.43 -2.06
CA THR A 148 18.90 3.26 -1.94
C THR A 148 19.08 2.56 -0.59
N ALA A 149 20.31 2.44 -0.09
CA ALA A 149 20.59 1.85 1.22
C ALA A 149 20.02 2.69 2.36
N LEU A 150 20.30 4.00 2.37
CA LEU A 150 19.75 4.92 3.37
C LEU A 150 18.23 5.02 3.27
N GLY A 151 17.70 5.19 2.05
CA GLY A 151 16.26 5.24 1.81
C GLY A 151 15.55 3.95 2.21
N GLY A 152 16.13 2.80 1.92
CA GLY A 152 15.63 1.49 2.34
C GLY A 152 15.63 1.34 3.86
N MET A 153 16.71 1.77 4.52
CA MET A 153 16.82 1.75 5.98
C MET A 153 15.77 2.66 6.64
N PHE A 154 15.64 3.90 6.17
CA PHE A 154 14.62 4.83 6.66
C PHE A 154 13.20 4.29 6.44
N ASN A 155 12.93 3.70 5.27
CA ASN A 155 11.64 3.06 4.98
C ASN A 155 11.36 1.86 5.89
N PHE A 156 12.38 1.10 6.26
CA PHE A 156 12.24 -0.04 7.18
C PHE A 156 11.92 0.42 8.61
N PHE A 157 12.65 1.39 9.14
CA PHE A 157 12.48 1.86 10.52
C PHE A 157 11.30 2.80 10.72
N TYR A 158 11.05 3.71 9.78
CA TYR A 158 9.98 4.72 9.90
C TYR A 158 8.71 4.34 9.12
N GLY A 159 8.76 3.25 8.34
CA GLY A 159 7.64 2.69 7.62
C GLY A 159 7.27 3.49 6.37
N SER A 160 7.04 2.78 5.26
CA SER A 160 6.60 3.33 3.96
C SER A 160 5.23 4.04 3.95
N SER A 161 4.59 4.18 5.13
CA SER A 161 3.24 4.76 5.25
C SER A 161 3.17 6.22 4.82
N GLN A 162 4.27 6.97 4.85
CA GLN A 162 4.31 8.33 4.30
C GLN A 162 4.19 8.35 2.77
N GLY A 163 4.88 7.46 2.06
CA GLY A 163 4.87 7.43 0.59
C GLY A 163 3.51 7.06 0.00
N SER A 164 2.77 6.15 0.65
CA SER A 164 1.40 5.81 0.23
C SER A 164 0.40 6.92 0.54
N LYS A 165 0.52 7.57 1.71
CA LYS A 165 -0.30 8.75 2.06
C LYS A 165 -0.08 9.90 1.07
N GLU A 166 1.16 10.16 0.67
CA GLU A 166 1.50 11.27 -0.21
C GLU A 166 1.03 11.04 -1.66
N LYS A 167 1.06 9.79 -2.15
CA LYS A 167 0.49 9.41 -3.45
C LYS A 167 -1.04 9.56 -3.44
N THR A 168 -1.70 9.10 -2.38
CA THR A 168 -3.15 9.25 -2.22
C THR A 168 -3.54 10.73 -2.11
N ASP A 169 -2.82 11.55 -1.34
CA ASP A 169 -3.06 12.99 -1.23
C ASP A 169 -2.90 13.73 -2.57
N LYS A 170 -1.94 13.33 -3.40
CA LYS A 170 -1.76 13.91 -4.76
C LYS A 170 -2.87 13.50 -5.72
N LEU A 171 -3.43 12.30 -5.58
CA LEU A 171 -4.58 11.84 -6.37
C LEU A 171 -5.89 12.52 -5.93
N LEU A 172 -6.01 12.91 -4.67
CA LEU A 172 -7.20 13.58 -4.11
C LEU A 172 -7.22 15.10 -4.33
N ARG A 173 -6.10 15.71 -4.74
CA ARG A 173 -5.96 17.15 -5.04
C ARG A 173 -6.14 17.51 -6.53
N LYS A 174 -6.46 16.55 -7.39
CA LYS A 174 -6.88 16.77 -8.78
C LYS A 174 -8.39 16.66 -8.89
#